data_AF-A0A353ZSV9-F1
#
_entry.id   AF-A0A353ZSV9-F1
#
_cell.length_a   1.000
_cell.length_b   1.000
_cell.length_c   1.000
_cell.angle_alpha   90.00
_cell.angle_beta   90.00
_cell.angle_gamma   90.00
#
_symmetry.space_group_name_H-M   'P 1'
#
loop_
_entity.id
_entity.type
_entity.pdbx_description
1 polymer ?
#
loop_
_entity_poly.entity_id
_entity_poly.type
_entity_poly.pdbx_seq_one_letter_code
_entity_poly.pdbx_strand_id
1 'polypeptide(L)'
;MKRYKYQYGEDASQWGELFLPELPAGGEHRGVVVVIHGGYWRSQYGAELGEPIAKDLAAHGMAAWNLEYRRAGNGGGWPNTFIDVLAGLDKLDDLASKHALNAGRVVALGHSAGGHLAAWAAGRGKLAQLG
;
A
#
# COMPACT_ATOMS: atom_id res chain seq x y z
N MET A 1 -13.19 -12.78 -5.84
CA MET A 1 -12.04 -11.96 -5.38
C MET A 1 -10.93 -12.86 -4.83
N LYS A 2 -9.67 -12.62 -5.20
CA LYS A 2 -8.51 -13.35 -4.66
C LYS A 2 -7.74 -12.46 -3.66
N ARG A 3 -7.17 -13.04 -2.60
CA ARG A 3 -6.31 -12.36 -1.60
C ARG A 3 -4.95 -13.03 -1.56
N TYR A 4 -3.90 -12.23 -1.58
CA TYR A 4 -2.51 -12.70 -1.45
C TYR A 4 -1.79 -11.85 -0.43
N LYS A 5 -0.88 -12.44 0.34
CA LYS A 5 0.01 -11.71 1.26
C LYS A 5 1.43 -11.74 0.73
N TYR A 6 2.11 -10.60 0.74
CA TYR A 6 3.50 -10.47 0.33
C TYR A 6 4.30 -9.70 1.36
N GLN A 7 5.54 -10.15 1.59
CA GLN A 7 6.55 -9.38 2.29
C GLN A 7 7.26 -8.48 1.28
N TYR A 8 7.57 -7.26 1.70
CA TYR A 8 8.42 -6.33 0.96
C TYR A 8 9.71 -5.97 1.73
N GLY A 9 9.88 -6.50 2.94
CA GLY A 9 11.09 -6.38 3.74
C GLY A 9 11.19 -7.51 4.77
N GLU A 10 12.17 -7.40 5.67
CA GLU A 10 12.50 -8.44 6.66
C GLU A 10 11.74 -8.28 7.99
N ASP A 11 11.28 -7.07 8.30
CA ASP A 11 10.54 -6.81 9.54
C ASP A 11 9.12 -7.41 9.48
N ALA A 12 8.60 -7.85 10.62
CA ALA A 12 7.27 -8.44 10.74
C ALA A 12 6.12 -7.49 10.32
N SER A 13 6.36 -6.18 10.25
CA SER A 13 5.42 -5.17 9.76
C SER A 13 5.64 -4.76 8.30
N GLN A 14 6.62 -5.35 7.59
CA GLN A 14 6.92 -5.01 6.20
C GLN A 14 6.22 -5.95 5.21
N TRP A 15 4.88 -5.94 5.27
CA TRP A 15 4.02 -6.72 4.37
C TRP A 15 2.84 -5.91 3.84
N GLY A 16 2.21 -6.44 2.80
CA GLY A 16 0.88 -6.00 2.41
C GLY A 16 0.04 -7.15 1.90
N GLU A 17 -1.25 -6.87 1.74
CA GLU A 17 -2.22 -7.81 1.19
C GLU A 17 -2.81 -7.26 -0.11
N LEU A 18 -2.68 -8.06 -1.16
CA LEU A 18 -3.19 -7.76 -2.48
C LEU A 18 -4.56 -8.41 -2.64
N PHE A 19 -5.58 -7.58 -2.79
CA PHE A 19 -6.95 -7.94 -3.10
C PHE A 19 -7.17 -7.72 -4.59
N LEU A 20 -7.48 -8.80 -5.30
CA LEU A 20 -7.70 -8.76 -6.74
C LEU A 20 -9.18 -8.99 -7.07
N PRO A 21 -9.77 -8.10 -7.89
CA PRO A 21 -11.06 -8.39 -8.51
C PRO A 21 -10.92 -9.61 -9.43
N GLU A 22 -12.05 -10.17 -9.86
CA GLU A 22 -12.01 -11.18 -10.91
C GLU A 22 -11.54 -10.58 -12.22
N LEU A 23 -10.63 -11.27 -12.89
CA LEU A 23 -10.04 -10.84 -14.16
C LEU A 23 -10.37 -11.89 -15.23
N PRO A 24 -10.99 -11.51 -16.35
CA PRO A 24 -11.15 -12.40 -17.49
C PRO A 24 -9.79 -12.93 -17.98
N ALA A 25 -9.79 -14.12 -18.57
CA ALA A 25 -8.58 -14.70 -19.13
C ALA A 25 -7.93 -13.75 -20.16
N GLY A 26 -6.63 -13.49 -20.01
CA GLY A 26 -5.87 -12.56 -20.86
C GLY A 26 -6.13 -11.07 -20.58
N GLY A 27 -6.90 -10.74 -19.53
CA GLY A 27 -7.10 -9.36 -19.09
C GLY A 27 -5.92 -8.79 -18.30
N GLU A 28 -5.96 -7.47 -18.10
CA GLU A 28 -5.05 -6.71 -17.22
C GLU A 28 -5.89 -5.86 -16.25
N HIS A 29 -5.47 -5.75 -14.99
CA HIS A 29 -6.08 -4.83 -14.03
C HIS A 29 -5.71 -3.38 -14.37
N ARG A 30 -6.71 -2.49 -14.37
CA ARG A 30 -6.56 -1.09 -14.83
C ARG A 30 -5.66 -0.19 -13.96
N GLY A 31 -5.17 -0.70 -12.85
CA GLY A 31 -4.40 0.03 -11.85
C GLY A 31 -4.57 -0.60 -10.47
N VAL A 32 -3.89 -0.02 -9.50
CA VAL A 32 -3.90 -0.48 -8.11
C VAL A 32 -4.09 0.69 -7.15
N VAL A 33 -4.96 0.49 -6.17
CA VAL A 33 -5.14 1.42 -5.05
C VAL A 33 -4.34 0.93 -3.86
N VAL A 34 -3.38 1.73 -3.41
CA VAL A 34 -2.57 1.44 -2.23
C VAL A 34 -3.28 2.03 -1.02
N VAL A 35 -3.75 1.16 -0.13
CA VAL A 35 -4.48 1.54 1.08
C VAL A 35 -3.48 1.65 2.22
N ILE A 36 -3.32 2.86 2.75
CA ILE A 36 -2.41 3.18 3.85
C ILE A 36 -3.25 3.51 5.08
N HIS A 37 -3.21 2.63 6.08
CA HIS A 37 -4.04 2.80 7.28
C HIS A 37 -3.56 3.97 8.15
N GLY A 38 -4.50 4.50 8.95
CA GLY A 38 -4.24 5.53 9.96
C GLY A 38 -3.84 4.96 11.31
N GLY A 39 -4.28 5.60 12.40
CA GLY A 39 -3.97 5.14 13.77
C GLY A 39 -2.89 5.96 14.48
N TYR A 40 -2.75 7.23 14.11
CA TYR A 40 -1.81 8.16 14.75
C TYR A 40 -0.36 7.67 14.79
N TRP A 41 0.04 6.88 13.77
CA TRP A 41 1.32 6.19 13.68
C TRP A 41 1.66 5.28 14.87
N ARG A 42 0.68 4.87 15.69
CA ARG A 42 0.91 4.03 16.86
C ARG A 42 0.88 2.55 16.48
N SER A 43 1.80 1.76 17.03
CA SER A 43 1.90 0.32 16.76
C SER A 43 0.67 -0.52 17.11
N GLN A 44 -0.24 0.03 17.94
CA GLN A 44 -1.49 -0.60 18.34
C GLN A 44 -2.56 -0.71 17.24
N TYR A 45 -2.38 -0.02 16.12
CA TYR A 45 -3.27 -0.08 14.97
C TYR A 45 -2.50 -0.56 13.75
N GLY A 46 -3.11 -1.45 12.95
CA GLY A 46 -2.49 -2.00 11.76
C GLY A 46 -3.38 -1.95 10.53
N ALA A 47 -2.96 -2.70 9.51
CA ALA A 47 -3.60 -2.78 8.20
C ALA A 47 -5.02 -3.37 8.25
N GLU A 48 -5.45 -3.99 9.36
CA GLU A 48 -6.84 -4.42 9.55
C GLU A 48 -7.84 -3.26 9.43
N LEU A 49 -7.42 -2.02 9.73
CA LEU A 49 -8.24 -0.82 9.53
C LEU A 49 -8.48 -0.51 8.04
N GLY A 50 -7.59 -0.93 7.15
CA GLY A 50 -7.69 -0.76 5.70
C GLY A 50 -8.34 -1.93 4.98
N GLU A 51 -8.48 -3.08 5.63
CA GLU A 51 -9.04 -4.30 5.01
C GLU A 51 -10.47 -4.10 4.46
N PRO A 52 -11.42 -3.43 5.17
CA PRO A 52 -12.77 -3.25 4.65
C PRO A 52 -12.82 -2.49 3.31
N ILE A 53 -12.05 -1.39 3.18
CA ILE A 53 -12.01 -0.62 1.93
C ILE A 53 -11.25 -1.37 0.83
N ALA A 54 -10.21 -2.14 1.16
CA ALA A 54 -9.51 -2.97 0.18
C ALA A 54 -10.42 -4.06 -0.41
N LYS A 55 -11.27 -4.69 0.41
CA LYS A 55 -12.31 -5.63 -0.04
C LYS A 55 -13.34 -4.95 -0.94
N ASP A 56 -13.82 -3.77 -0.53
CA ASP A 56 -14.83 -3.02 -1.29
C ASP A 56 -14.31 -2.60 -2.67
N LEU A 57 -13.08 -2.08 -2.74
CA LEU A 57 -12.41 -1.75 -4.00
C LEU A 57 -12.33 -2.96 -4.94
N ALA A 58 -11.92 -4.11 -4.43
CA ALA A 58 -11.83 -5.33 -5.23
C ALA A 58 -13.19 -5.91 -5.62
N ALA A 59 -14.23 -5.75 -4.79
CA ALA A 59 -15.60 -6.08 -5.17
C ALA A 59 -16.10 -5.20 -6.34
N HIS A 60 -15.59 -3.97 -6.45
CA HIS A 60 -15.93 -3.01 -7.50
C HIS A 60 -14.90 -2.93 -8.64
N GLY A 61 -14.08 -3.97 -8.82
CA GLY A 61 -13.23 -4.11 -10.00
C GLY A 61 -11.87 -3.41 -9.93
N MET A 62 -11.45 -2.92 -8.75
CA MET A 62 -10.14 -2.29 -8.54
C MET A 62 -9.22 -3.19 -7.72
N ALA A 63 -7.99 -3.42 -8.19
CA ALA A 63 -6.98 -4.07 -7.36
C ALA A 63 -6.63 -3.16 -6.18
N ALA A 64 -6.52 -3.73 -4.98
CA ALA A 64 -6.17 -3.00 -3.77
C ALA A 64 -4.97 -3.64 -3.07
N TRP A 65 -3.98 -2.82 -2.73
CA TRP A 65 -2.78 -3.18 -1.99
C TRP A 65 -2.86 -2.59 -0.59
N ASN A 66 -3.33 -3.38 0.37
CA ASN A 66 -3.49 -2.97 1.76
C ASN A 66 -2.17 -3.11 2.51
N LEU A 67 -1.53 -1.99 2.81
CA LEU A 67 -0.15 -1.95 3.26
C LEU A 67 -0.05 -1.87 4.79
N GLU A 68 0.75 -2.75 5.39
CA GLU A 68 1.26 -2.62 6.76
C GLU A 68 2.66 -1.98 6.69
N TYR A 69 3.06 -1.23 7.71
CA TYR A 69 4.36 -0.54 7.74
C TYR A 69 4.79 -0.26 9.18
N ARG A 70 6.08 -0.32 9.57
CA ARG A 70 6.48 -0.06 10.97
C ARG A 70 5.99 1.29 11.49
N ARG A 71 5.62 1.32 12.78
CA ARG A 71 4.94 2.42 13.48
C ARG A 71 5.72 2.83 14.73
N ALA A 72 5.35 3.96 15.34
CA ALA A 72 5.88 4.35 16.63
C ALA A 72 5.52 3.29 17.68
N GLY A 73 6.55 2.76 18.35
CA GLY A 73 6.42 1.66 19.33
C GLY A 73 6.78 0.28 18.80
N ASN A 74 7.08 0.11 17.50
CA ASN A 74 7.61 -1.15 16.95
C ASN A 74 8.68 -0.90 15.86
N GLY A 75 9.58 0.07 16.10
CA GLY A 75 10.71 0.36 15.21
C GLY A 75 10.40 1.31 14.05
N GLY A 76 9.18 1.84 13.97
CA GLY A 76 8.82 2.93 13.05
C GLY A 76 9.12 4.32 13.62
N GLY A 77 8.45 5.33 13.06
CA GLY A 77 8.79 6.74 13.22
C GLY A 77 9.63 7.25 12.05
N TRP A 78 10.12 8.47 12.14
CA TRP A 78 11.07 8.98 11.16
C TRP A 78 12.45 8.32 11.36
N PRO A 79 13.12 7.80 10.30
CA PRO A 79 12.67 7.74 8.90
C PRO A 79 11.97 6.40 8.54
N ASN A 80 11.97 5.40 9.43
CA ASN A 80 11.61 4.02 9.12
C ASN A 80 10.17 3.82 8.59
N THR A 81 9.17 4.48 9.16
CA THR A 81 7.76 4.41 8.65
C THR A 81 7.70 4.88 7.20
N PHE A 82 8.44 5.94 6.87
CA PHE A 82 8.45 6.54 5.55
C PHE A 82 9.16 5.62 4.55
N ILE A 83 10.32 5.08 4.93
CA ILE A 83 11.05 4.08 4.15
C ILE A 83 10.18 2.85 3.89
N ASP A 84 9.44 2.37 4.89
CA ASP A 84 8.56 1.22 4.75
C ASP A 84 7.42 1.47 3.76
N VAL A 85 6.79 2.65 3.81
CA VAL A 85 5.77 3.04 2.84
C VAL A 85 6.35 3.09 1.42
N LEU A 86 7.56 3.62 1.25
CA LEU A 86 8.23 3.63 -0.05
C LEU A 86 8.54 2.22 -0.55
N ALA A 87 9.15 1.37 0.27
CA ALA A 87 9.46 -0.01 -0.08
C ALA A 87 8.20 -0.82 -0.42
N GLY A 88 7.11 -0.58 0.30
CA GLY A 88 5.81 -1.18 0.03
C GLY A 88 5.19 -0.72 -1.30
N LEU A 89 5.42 0.53 -1.70
CA LEU A 89 5.03 1.05 -3.02
C LEU A 89 5.90 0.47 -4.13
N ASP A 90 7.21 0.43 -3.93
CA ASP A 90 8.17 -0.07 -4.93
C ASP A 90 7.98 -1.58 -5.16
N LYS A 91 7.44 -2.32 -4.17
CA LYS A 91 7.04 -3.72 -4.34
C LYS A 91 5.97 -3.92 -5.43
N LEU A 92 5.22 -2.89 -5.80
CA LEU A 92 4.21 -3.00 -6.85
C LEU A 92 4.81 -3.34 -8.22
N ASP A 93 6.08 -3.02 -8.49
CA ASP A 93 6.72 -3.37 -9.76
C ASP A 93 6.81 -4.90 -9.93
N ASP A 94 7.19 -5.61 -8.86
CA ASP A 94 7.19 -7.07 -8.81
C ASP A 94 5.78 -7.65 -8.92
N LEU A 95 4.83 -7.06 -8.19
CA LEU A 95 3.44 -7.54 -8.16
C LEU A 95 2.71 -7.30 -9.47
N ALA A 96 3.02 -6.21 -10.17
CA ALA A 96 2.45 -5.87 -11.45
C ALA A 96 2.76 -6.93 -12.50
N SER A 97 4.03 -7.33 -12.58
CA SER A 97 4.47 -8.41 -13.46
C SER A 97 3.81 -9.74 -13.12
N LYS A 98 3.62 -10.03 -11.83
CA LYS A 98 3.06 -11.30 -11.34
C LYS A 98 1.54 -11.42 -11.51
N HIS A 99 0.80 -10.31 -11.39
CA HIS A 99 -0.66 -10.31 -11.32
C HIS A 99 -1.33 -9.53 -12.46
N ALA A 100 -0.60 -9.16 -13.51
CA ALA A 100 -1.10 -8.33 -14.59
C ALA A 100 -1.73 -7.02 -14.08
N LEU A 101 -1.03 -6.31 -13.19
CA LEU A 101 -1.43 -4.96 -12.77
C LEU A 101 -0.80 -3.93 -13.70
N ASN A 102 -1.58 -2.96 -14.14
CA ASN A 102 -1.03 -1.77 -14.79
C ASN A 102 -0.35 -0.87 -13.75
N ALA A 103 0.97 -1.00 -13.60
CA ALA A 103 1.79 -0.19 -12.69
C ALA A 103 1.86 1.30 -13.08
N GLY A 104 1.46 1.68 -14.30
CA GLY A 104 1.35 3.07 -14.72
C GLY A 104 0.19 3.83 -14.04
N ARG A 105 -0.66 3.14 -13.27
CA ARG A 105 -1.82 3.72 -12.57
C ARG A 105 -1.87 3.25 -11.12
N VAL A 106 -1.10 3.94 -10.28
CA VAL A 106 -1.09 3.76 -8.82
C VAL A 106 -1.83 4.93 -8.17
N VAL A 107 -2.80 4.62 -7.31
CA VAL A 107 -3.51 5.62 -6.50
C VAL A 107 -3.24 5.33 -5.03
N ALA A 108 -2.69 6.31 -4.30
CA ALA A 108 -2.55 6.19 -2.85
C ALA A 108 -3.84 6.69 -2.17
N LEU A 109 -4.42 5.84 -1.31
CA LEU A 109 -5.56 6.15 -0.47
C LEU A 109 -5.13 6.02 0.99
N GLY A 110 -5.38 7.03 1.80
CA GLY A 110 -5.06 6.97 3.21
C GLY A 110 -6.01 7.76 4.09
N HIS A 111 -6.19 7.29 5.32
CA HIS A 111 -7.02 7.95 6.34
C HIS A 111 -6.15 8.50 7.47
N SER A 112 -6.38 9.76 7.89
CA SER A 112 -5.64 10.42 8.99
C SER A 112 -4.12 10.33 8.81
N ALA A 113 -3.38 9.68 9.71
CA ALA A 113 -1.95 9.41 9.59
C ALA A 113 -1.57 8.73 8.26
N GLY A 114 -2.42 7.84 7.74
CA GLY A 114 -2.22 7.21 6.45
C GLY A 114 -2.45 8.17 5.27
N GLY A 115 -3.38 9.12 5.42
CA GLY A 115 -3.61 10.19 4.44
C GLY A 115 -2.42 11.15 4.36
N HIS A 116 -1.82 11.46 5.51
CA HIS A 116 -0.55 12.17 5.58
C HIS A 116 0.56 11.41 4.84
N LEU A 117 0.74 10.10 5.10
CA LEU A 117 1.75 9.28 4.43
C LEU A 117 1.50 9.17 2.92
N ALA A 118 0.25 9.04 2.49
CA ALA A 118 -0.13 9.01 1.08
C ALA A 118 0.24 10.32 0.37
N ALA A 119 -0.11 11.46 0.97
CA ALA A 119 0.22 12.78 0.43
C ALA A 119 1.74 13.02 0.36
N TRP A 120 2.47 12.64 1.41
CA TRP A 120 3.93 12.72 1.45
C TRP A 120 4.57 11.85 0.36
N ALA A 121 4.15 10.59 0.23
CA ALA A 121 4.72 9.65 -0.74
C ALA A 121 4.46 10.12 -2.18
N ALA A 122 3.28 10.65 -2.48
CA ALA A 122 2.96 11.24 -3.78
C ALA A 122 3.79 12.50 -4.09
N GLY A 123 4.17 13.25 -3.04
CA GLY A 123 5.02 14.44 -3.15
C GLY A 123 6.52 14.16 -3.19
N ARG A 124 6.98 12.93 -2.92
CA ARG A 124 8.40 12.60 -2.66
C ARG A 124 9.36 13.07 -3.76
N GLY A 125 8.97 12.94 -5.03
CA GLY A 125 9.79 13.38 -6.17
C GLY A 125 10.01 14.89 -6.24
N LYS A 126 9.18 15.68 -5.54
CA LYS A 126 9.31 17.14 -5.43
C LYS A 126 10.16 17.57 -4.23
N LEU A 127 10.40 16.69 -3.26
CA LEU A 127 11.15 17.04 -2.05
C LEU A 127 12.64 17.25 -2.33
N ALA A 128 13.21 16.57 -3.34
CA ALA A 128 14.58 16.81 -3.80
C ALA A 128 14.80 18.24 -4.35
N GLN A 129 13.73 19.00 -4.58
CA GLN A 129 13.78 20.40 -5.03
C GLN A 129 13.63 21.40 -3.88
N LEU A 130 13.40 20.93 -2.65
CA LEU A 130 13.25 21.75 -1.46
C LEU A 130 14.53 21.68 -0.62
N GLY A 131 15.62 22.29 -1.11
CA GLY A 131 16.89 22.47 -0.39
C GLY A 131 18.05 21.68 -0.97
#